data_AF-A0A1J3D5L4-F1
#
_entry.id   AF-A0A1J3D5L4-F1
#
_cell.length_a   1.000
_cell.length_b   1.000
_cell.length_c   1.000
_cell.angle_alpha   90.00
_cell.angle_beta   90.00
_cell.angle_gamma   90.00
#
_symmetry.space_group_name_H-M   'P 1'
#
loop_
_entity.id
_entity.type
_entity.pdbx_description
1 polymer ?
#
loop_
_entity_poly.entity_id
_entity_poly.type
_entity_poly.pdbx_seq_one_letter_code
_entity_poly.pdbx_strand_id
1 'polypeptide(L)'
;YRIYTTILEIMEARGYVVADELKEVKFSEFNEQFERHDLSDKREIFPPLDMEESEDFDPSIAVLFNFNNETISEEYIKRMIQAAPKIRKFFVVAPKSASAKANAPLLDKKAQNFIQELGKKDRDEHDAIRIEIFRHDDLLFNVLKHDLVPEHRVLTEEQKNDILQKYKVKESQLPKILLVD
;
A
#
# COMPACT_ATOMS: atom_id res chain seq x y z
N TYR A 1 -15.21 -4.03 -4.76
CA TYR A 1 -15.18 -5.34 -4.09
C TYR A 1 -13.92 -6.17 -4.38
N ARG A 2 -13.67 -6.72 -5.59
CA ARG A 2 -12.48 -7.57 -5.82
C ARG A 2 -11.14 -6.91 -5.50
N ILE A 3 -10.95 -5.66 -5.92
CA ILE A 3 -9.75 -4.87 -5.60
C ILE A 3 -9.60 -4.68 -4.08
N TYR A 4 -10.73 -4.50 -3.39
CA TYR A 4 -10.76 -4.36 -1.93
C TYR A 4 -10.33 -5.66 -1.24
N THR A 5 -10.85 -6.82 -1.66
CA THR A 5 -10.40 -8.10 -1.08
C THR A 5 -8.93 -8.35 -1.37
N THR A 6 -8.45 -8.06 -2.58
CA THR A 6 -7.04 -8.25 -2.95
C THR A 6 -6.11 -7.39 -2.09
N ILE A 7 -6.44 -6.12 -1.83
CA ILE A 7 -5.57 -5.26 -1.02
C ILE A 7 -5.49 -5.76 0.43
N LEU A 8 -6.60 -6.23 1.01
CA LEU A 8 -6.60 -6.78 2.36
C LEU A 8 -5.74 -8.04 2.46
N GLU A 9 -5.82 -8.92 1.46
CA GLU A 9 -4.96 -10.11 1.39
C GLU A 9 -3.48 -9.76 1.25
N ILE A 10 -3.15 -8.75 0.43
CA ILE A 10 -1.77 -8.26 0.31
C ILE A 10 -1.28 -7.68 1.64
N MET A 11 -2.15 -6.98 2.37
CA MET A 11 -1.79 -6.42 3.67
C MET A 11 -1.49 -7.52 4.69
N GLU A 12 -2.32 -8.56 4.75
CA GLU A 12 -2.11 -9.72 5.61
C GLU A 12 -0.82 -10.47 5.26
N ALA A 13 -0.54 -10.69 3.96
CA ALA A 13 0.70 -11.31 3.51
C ALA A 13 1.96 -10.48 3.87
N ARG A 14 1.81 -9.17 4.04
CA ARG A 14 2.88 -8.26 4.52
C ARG A 14 2.97 -8.20 6.05
N GLY A 15 2.19 -8.99 6.77
CA GLY A 15 2.19 -9.07 8.23
C GLY A 15 1.35 -8.00 8.92
N TYR A 16 0.48 -7.30 8.18
CA TYR A 16 -0.45 -6.34 8.80
C TYR A 16 -1.68 -7.08 9.36
N VAL A 17 -2.09 -6.68 10.56
CA VAL A 17 -3.29 -7.22 11.20
C VAL A 17 -4.51 -6.57 10.55
N VAL A 18 -5.30 -7.37 9.85
CA VAL A 18 -6.57 -6.96 9.26
C VAL A 18 -7.70 -7.56 10.08
N ALA A 19 -8.63 -6.73 10.55
CA ALA A 19 -9.81 -7.19 11.29
C ALA A 19 -10.65 -8.16 10.46
N ASP A 20 -11.06 -9.28 11.05
CA ASP A 20 -11.82 -10.32 10.33
C ASP A 20 -13.17 -9.82 9.82
N GLU A 21 -13.75 -8.81 10.50
CA GLU A 21 -14.96 -8.10 10.08
C GLU A 21 -14.85 -7.49 8.67
N LEU A 22 -13.66 -6.99 8.31
CA LEU A 22 -13.38 -6.43 6.97
C LEU A 22 -13.19 -7.53 5.91
N LYS A 23 -12.79 -8.74 6.33
CA LYS A 23 -12.57 -9.88 5.42
C LYS A 23 -13.88 -10.57 5.05
N GLU A 24 -14.80 -10.67 5.99
CA GLU A 24 -16.05 -11.39 5.83
C GLU A 24 -17.17 -10.56 5.17
N VAL A 25 -16.92 -9.28 4.87
CA VAL A 25 -17.90 -8.40 4.21
C VAL A 25 -18.39 -9.04 2.91
N LYS A 26 -19.68 -9.33 2.83
CA LYS A 26 -20.28 -9.87 1.60
C LYS A 26 -20.42 -8.77 0.55
N PHE A 27 -20.42 -9.16 -0.73
CA PHE A 27 -20.61 -8.21 -1.84
C PHE A 27 -21.86 -7.33 -1.66
N SER A 28 -22.97 -7.89 -1.16
CA SER A 28 -24.21 -7.15 -0.91
C SER A 28 -24.07 -6.08 0.18
N GLU A 29 -23.36 -6.38 1.27
CA GLU A 29 -23.11 -5.47 2.38
C GLU A 29 -22.11 -4.38 1.98
N PHE A 30 -21.08 -4.78 1.22
CA PHE A 30 -20.17 -3.83 0.57
C PHE A 30 -20.95 -2.86 -0.32
N ASN A 31 -21.83 -3.36 -1.18
CA ASN A 31 -22.64 -2.49 -2.05
C ASN A 31 -23.51 -1.53 -1.24
N GLU A 32 -24.15 -1.99 -0.17
CA GLU A 32 -25.01 -1.15 0.66
C GLU A 32 -24.24 -0.05 1.41
N GLN A 33 -23.04 -0.36 1.89
CA GLN A 33 -22.18 0.59 2.58
C GLN A 33 -21.56 1.62 1.61
N PHE A 34 -21.16 1.16 0.43
CA PHE A 34 -20.34 1.93 -0.49
C PHE A 34 -21.11 2.52 -1.68
N GLU A 35 -22.25 1.99 -2.14
CA GLU A 35 -23.08 2.62 -3.20
C GLU A 35 -24.08 3.67 -2.68
N ARG A 36 -24.45 3.65 -1.39
CA ARG A 36 -25.35 4.68 -0.83
C ARG A 36 -24.72 6.07 -0.75
N HIS A 37 -23.42 6.15 -0.92
CA HIS A 37 -22.68 7.39 -1.06
C HIS A 37 -22.08 7.42 -2.45
N ASP A 38 -22.25 8.52 -3.18
CA ASP A 38 -21.56 8.74 -4.46
C ASP A 38 -20.04 8.52 -4.23
N LEU A 39 -19.53 7.36 -4.65
CA LEU A 39 -18.12 6.96 -4.50
C LEU A 39 -17.17 7.96 -5.18
N SER A 40 -17.70 8.79 -6.07
CA SER A 40 -17.02 9.90 -6.72
C SER A 40 -16.65 11.05 -5.77
N ASP A 41 -17.45 11.29 -4.72
CA ASP A 41 -17.25 12.40 -3.79
C ASP A 41 -16.40 12.00 -2.58
N LYS A 42 -16.44 10.71 -2.24
CA LYS A 42 -15.72 10.18 -1.11
C LYS A 42 -14.39 9.58 -1.56
N ARG A 43 -13.36 10.43 -1.54
CA ARG A 43 -11.95 10.01 -1.41
C ARG A 43 -11.75 9.41 -0.03
N GLU A 44 -12.45 8.31 0.25
CA GLU A 44 -12.57 7.75 1.58
C GLU A 44 -11.21 7.21 2.03
N ILE A 45 -10.73 7.80 3.13
CA ILE A 45 -9.66 7.28 3.95
C ILE A 45 -10.29 6.08 4.65
N PHE A 46 -9.88 4.87 4.31
CA PHE A 46 -10.24 3.74 5.16
C PHE A 46 -9.66 4.06 6.54
N PRO A 47 -10.47 3.93 7.62
CA PRO A 47 -9.97 4.20 8.95
C PRO A 47 -8.68 3.39 9.18
N PRO A 48 -7.74 3.90 9.98
CA PRO A 48 -6.62 3.10 10.42
C PRO A 48 -7.18 1.76 10.90
N LEU A 49 -6.55 0.67 10.50
CA LEU A 49 -6.86 -0.65 11.05
C LEU A 49 -6.80 -0.50 12.58
N ASP A 50 -7.98 -0.49 13.22
CA ASP A 50 -8.06 -0.31 14.66
C ASP A 50 -7.34 -1.50 15.29
N MET A 51 -6.19 -1.25 15.92
CA MET A 51 -5.63 -2.18 16.90
C MET A 51 -5.80 -1.55 18.28
N GLU A 52 -6.29 -2.36 19.20
CA GLU A 52 -6.07 -2.12 20.62
C GLU A 52 -4.56 -1.97 20.86
N GLU A 53 -4.21 -1.04 21.74
CA GLU A 53 -2.83 -0.72 22.13
C GLU A 53 -2.12 -1.96 22.71
N SER A 54 -1.56 -2.81 21.85
CA SER A 54 -0.53 -3.76 22.24
C SER A 54 0.83 -3.07 22.09
N GLU A 55 1.71 -3.25 23.07
CA GLU A 55 2.96 -2.51 23.33
C GLU A 55 4.01 -2.54 22.18
N ASP A 56 3.73 -3.20 21.06
CA ASP A 56 4.58 -3.29 19.85
C ASP A 56 3.86 -2.83 18.56
N PHE A 57 3.05 -1.77 18.61
CA PHE A 57 2.24 -1.32 17.46
C PHE A 57 2.91 -0.29 16.53
N ASP A 58 2.78 -0.47 15.21
CA ASP A 58 3.08 0.52 14.17
C ASP A 58 1.74 1.07 13.60
N PRO A 59 1.19 2.18 14.16
CA PRO A 59 -0.16 2.71 13.88
C PRO A 59 -0.33 3.38 12.51
N SER A 60 0.45 2.96 11.53
CA SER A 60 0.94 3.89 10.54
C SER A 60 0.42 3.65 9.13
N ILE A 61 -0.66 2.89 8.89
CA ILE A 61 -1.10 2.55 7.53
C ILE A 61 -2.50 3.06 7.19
N ALA A 62 -2.61 3.82 6.09
CA ALA A 62 -3.86 4.15 5.45
C ALA A 62 -3.94 3.54 4.06
N VAL A 63 -5.11 2.99 3.72
CA VAL A 63 -5.46 2.64 2.33
C VAL A 63 -6.45 3.68 1.81
N LEU A 64 -6.15 4.24 0.65
CA LEU A 64 -6.98 5.23 -0.02
C LEU A 64 -7.36 4.70 -1.38
N PHE A 65 -8.66 4.72 -1.65
CA PHE A 65 -9.19 4.35 -2.95
C PHE A 65 -9.62 5.63 -3.66
N ASN A 66 -8.88 5.98 -4.70
CA ASN A 66 -9.29 7.00 -5.62
C ASN A 66 -10.17 6.33 -6.67
N PHE A 67 -11.48 6.50 -6.58
CA PHE A 67 -12.42 6.00 -7.59
C PHE A 67 -12.53 6.93 -8.81
N ASN A 68 -11.97 8.15 -8.71
CA ASN A 68 -12.00 9.10 -9.81
C ASN A 68 -10.87 8.81 -10.79
N ASN A 69 -11.16 8.99 -12.08
CA ASN A 69 -10.19 8.85 -13.16
C ASN A 69 -9.22 10.04 -13.30
N GLU A 70 -9.20 10.92 -12.29
CA GLU A 70 -8.35 12.09 -12.22
C GLU A 70 -6.91 11.72 -11.81
N THR A 71 -5.94 12.48 -12.30
CA THR A 71 -4.55 12.31 -11.90
C THR A 71 -4.36 12.70 -10.45
N ILE A 72 -3.51 11.96 -9.74
CA ILE A 72 -3.15 12.27 -8.36
C ILE A 72 -2.23 13.49 -8.38
N SER A 73 -2.75 14.61 -7.87
CA SER A 73 -2.01 15.87 -7.74
C SER A 73 -1.24 15.94 -6.42
N GLU A 74 -0.21 16.80 -6.37
CA GLU A 74 0.57 17.07 -5.16
C GLU A 74 -0.29 17.63 -4.03
N GLU A 75 -1.27 18.47 -4.36
CA GLU A 75 -2.20 19.06 -3.40
C GLU A 75 -3.08 18.00 -2.73
N TYR A 76 -3.50 17.00 -3.49
CA TYR A 76 -4.23 15.87 -2.93
C TYR A 76 -3.38 15.08 -1.94
N ILE A 77 -2.11 14.79 -2.27
CA ILE A 77 -1.18 14.11 -1.35
C ILE A 77 -0.97 14.91 -0.07
N LYS A 78 -0.78 16.23 -0.18
CA LYS A 78 -0.66 17.10 1.00
C LYS A 78 -1.91 17.06 1.88
N ARG A 79 -3.10 17.10 1.29
CA ARG A 79 -4.37 16.98 2.03
C ARG A 79 -4.49 15.62 2.73
N MET A 80 -4.07 14.53 2.08
CA MET A 80 -4.07 13.19 2.69
C MET A 80 -3.16 13.12 3.91
N ILE A 81 -1.92 13.62 3.79
CA ILE A 81 -0.95 13.63 4.90
C ILE A 81 -1.46 14.50 6.06
N GLN A 82 -2.08 15.65 5.76
CA GLN A 82 -2.66 16.52 6.79
C GLN A 82 -3.87 15.91 7.49
N ALA A 83 -4.71 15.17 6.77
CA ALA A 83 -5.89 14.52 7.34
C ALA A 83 -5.52 13.40 8.33
N ALA A 84 -4.38 12.76 8.13
CA ALA A 84 -3.91 11.65 8.96
C ALA A 84 -2.45 11.85 9.42
N PRO A 85 -2.19 12.76 10.38
CA PRO A 85 -0.83 13.14 10.78
C PRO A 85 -0.07 12.03 11.54
N LYS A 86 -0.77 11.02 12.06
CA LYS A 86 -0.18 9.87 12.75
C LYS A 86 0.22 8.73 11.79
N ILE A 87 -0.24 8.79 10.55
CA ILE A 87 -0.03 7.74 9.55
C ILE A 87 1.27 8.04 8.80
N ARG A 88 2.07 6.99 8.53
CA ARG A 88 3.36 7.09 7.84
C ARG A 88 3.37 6.36 6.50
N LYS A 89 2.64 5.26 6.37
CA LYS A 89 2.52 4.44 5.17
C LYS A 89 1.15 4.67 4.54
N PHE A 90 1.13 5.08 3.28
CA PHE A 90 -0.09 5.32 2.52
C PHE A 90 -0.12 4.40 1.30
N PHE A 91 -1.19 3.64 1.14
CA PHE A 91 -1.47 2.79 -0.01
C PHE A 91 -2.54 3.50 -0.84
N VAL A 92 -2.18 4.00 -2.01
CA VAL A 92 -3.12 4.72 -2.88
C VAL A 92 -3.49 3.85 -4.06
N VAL A 93 -4.74 3.43 -4.13
CA VAL A 93 -5.31 2.64 -5.21
C VAL A 93 -6.02 3.57 -6.18
N ALA A 94 -5.57 3.65 -7.43
CA ALA A 94 -6.12 4.58 -8.42
C ALA A 94 -6.30 3.95 -9.81
N PRO A 95 -7.35 4.32 -10.57
CA PRO A 95 -7.63 3.73 -11.87
C PRO A 95 -6.66 4.27 -12.91
N LYS A 96 -6.59 3.62 -14.08
CA LYS A 96 -5.92 4.23 -15.23
C LYS A 96 -6.59 5.58 -15.53
N SER A 97 -5.78 6.64 -15.60
CA SER A 97 -6.27 7.98 -15.93
C SER A 97 -7.10 7.94 -17.22
N ALA A 98 -8.34 8.46 -17.18
CA ALA A 98 -9.28 8.44 -18.32
C ALA A 98 -8.98 9.50 -19.39
N SER A 99 -7.76 10.03 -19.43
CA SER A 99 -7.33 10.87 -20.54
C SER A 99 -7.21 10.02 -21.81
N ALA A 100 -7.76 10.48 -22.93
CA ALA A 100 -7.79 9.82 -24.25
C ALA A 100 -6.40 9.47 -24.85
N LYS A 101 -5.32 9.73 -24.11
CA LYS A 101 -3.96 9.28 -24.42
C LYS A 101 -3.68 8.06 -23.57
N ALA A 102 -3.59 6.89 -24.22
CA ALA A 102 -3.44 5.55 -23.64
C ALA A 102 -2.28 5.32 -22.65
N ASN A 103 -1.51 6.35 -22.28
CA ASN A 103 -0.38 6.32 -21.35
C ASN A 103 -0.30 7.59 -20.47
N ALA A 104 -1.43 8.19 -20.10
CA ALA A 104 -1.41 9.31 -19.16
C ALA A 104 -0.88 8.83 -17.78
N PRO A 105 0.07 9.56 -17.17
CA PRO A 105 0.68 9.13 -15.93
C PRO A 105 -0.34 9.22 -14.79
N LEU A 106 -0.40 8.17 -13.96
CA LEU A 106 -1.28 8.11 -12.79
C LEU A 106 -1.04 9.27 -11.81
N LEU A 107 0.22 9.72 -11.78
CA LEU A 107 0.68 10.84 -10.98
C LEU A 107 1.22 11.94 -11.86
N ASP A 108 0.96 13.17 -11.45
CA ASP A 108 1.66 14.33 -11.99
C ASP A 108 3.16 14.24 -11.67
N LYS A 109 4.01 14.72 -12.58
CA LYS A 109 5.48 14.76 -12.35
C LYS A 109 5.85 15.47 -11.04
N LYS A 110 5.05 16.47 -10.64
CA LYS A 110 5.20 17.17 -9.35
C LYS A 110 4.90 16.26 -8.16
N ALA A 111 3.81 15.49 -8.23
CA ALA A 111 3.45 14.51 -7.22
C ALA A 111 4.51 13.40 -7.10
N GLN A 112 5.05 12.92 -8.23
CA GLN A 112 6.15 11.94 -8.23
C GLN A 112 7.39 12.48 -7.53
N ASN A 113 7.79 13.72 -7.84
CA ASN A 113 8.94 14.35 -7.18
C ASN A 113 8.67 14.56 -5.69
N PHE A 114 7.46 14.98 -5.31
CA PHE A 114 7.08 15.18 -3.92
C PHE A 114 7.16 13.88 -3.09
N ILE A 115 6.67 12.76 -3.63
CA ILE A 115 6.79 11.45 -2.96
C ILE A 115 8.27 11.05 -2.79
N GLN A 116 9.08 11.26 -3.83
CA GLN A 116 10.52 10.98 -3.73
C GLN A 116 11.24 11.89 -2.72
N GLU A 117 10.79 13.13 -2.55
CA GLU A 117 11.34 14.05 -1.54
C GLU A 117 10.92 13.65 -0.13
N LEU A 118 9.67 13.24 0.07
CA LEU A 118 9.19 12.72 1.36
C LEU A 118 10.02 11.50 1.79
N GLY A 119 10.25 10.55 0.88
CA GLY A 119 11.07 9.37 1.17
C GLY A 119 12.56 9.66 1.43
N LYS A 120 13.07 10.86 1.12
CA LYS A 120 14.48 11.25 1.30
C LYS A 120 14.72 12.18 2.50
N LYS A 121 13.69 12.90 2.96
CA LYS A 121 13.83 13.95 3.98
C LYS A 121 13.92 13.40 5.40
N ASP A 122 13.29 12.27 5.67
CA ASP A 122 13.36 11.63 6.97
C ASP A 122 14.66 10.84 7.10
N ARG A 123 15.62 11.43 7.84
CA ARG A 123 16.93 10.82 8.14
C ARG A 123 16.84 9.71 9.19
N ASP A 124 15.72 9.60 9.88
CA ASP A 124 15.39 8.53 10.80
C ASP A 124 14.39 7.59 10.12
N GLU A 125 14.79 6.32 9.90
CA GLU A 125 13.98 5.31 9.19
C GLU A 125 12.58 5.10 9.78
N HIS A 126 12.40 5.45 11.06
CA HIS A 126 11.17 5.25 11.82
C HIS A 126 10.09 6.33 11.59
N ASP A 127 10.44 7.54 11.10
CA ASP A 127 9.45 8.62 10.90
C ASP A 127 9.13 8.92 9.43
N ALA A 128 9.75 8.17 8.51
CA ALA A 128 9.63 8.38 7.08
C ALA A 128 8.22 8.11 6.53
N ILE A 129 7.62 9.12 5.88
CA ILE A 129 6.36 8.94 5.17
C ILE A 129 6.60 8.18 3.85
N ARG A 130 6.01 7.00 3.72
CA ARG A 130 6.05 6.15 2.53
C ARG A 130 4.69 6.15 1.83
N ILE A 131 4.69 6.37 0.53
CA ILE A 131 3.48 6.36 -0.29
C ILE A 131 3.67 5.36 -1.41
N GLU A 132 2.91 4.28 -1.37
CA GLU A 132 2.84 3.24 -2.40
C GLU A 132 1.57 3.43 -3.22
N ILE A 133 1.69 3.26 -4.54
CA ILE A 133 0.57 3.51 -5.46
C ILE A 133 0.31 2.26 -6.26
N PHE A 134 -0.92 1.77 -6.19
CA PHE A 134 -1.39 0.58 -6.87
C PHE A 134 -2.37 0.97 -7.97
N ARG A 135 -2.23 0.33 -9.14
CA ARG A 135 -3.20 0.47 -10.21
C ARG A 135 -4.35 -0.50 -9.97
N HIS A 136 -5.55 -0.11 -10.40
CA HIS A 136 -6.71 -1.01 -10.33
C HIS A 136 -6.45 -2.34 -11.05
N ASP A 137 -5.86 -2.28 -12.25
CA ASP A 137 -5.59 -3.45 -13.08
C ASP A 137 -4.66 -4.46 -12.40
N ASP A 138 -3.69 -3.99 -11.61
CA ASP A 138 -2.71 -4.83 -10.92
C ASP A 138 -3.33 -5.54 -9.71
N LEU A 139 -4.43 -5.00 -9.17
CA LEU A 139 -5.15 -5.53 -8.01
C LEU A 139 -6.40 -6.35 -8.38
N LEU A 140 -6.71 -6.50 -9.68
CA LEU A 140 -7.83 -7.32 -10.13
C LEU A 140 -7.64 -8.81 -9.80
N PHE A 141 -6.38 -9.24 -9.68
CA PHE A 141 -5.99 -10.57 -9.26
C PHE A 141 -4.85 -10.48 -8.25
N ASN A 142 -4.86 -11.36 -7.25
CA ASN A 142 -3.77 -11.42 -6.28
C ASN A 142 -2.60 -12.21 -6.88
N VAL A 143 -1.54 -11.51 -7.31
CA VAL A 143 -0.32 -12.13 -7.87
C VAL A 143 0.34 -13.09 -6.89
N LEU A 144 0.22 -12.84 -5.57
CA LEU A 144 0.83 -13.68 -4.52
C LEU A 144 0.23 -15.09 -4.44
N LYS A 145 -0.97 -15.30 -5.00
CA LYS A 145 -1.66 -16.60 -5.02
C LYS A 145 -1.40 -17.39 -6.30
N HIS A 146 -0.56 -16.88 -7.20
CA HIS A 146 -0.28 -17.53 -8.46
C HIS A 146 0.74 -18.67 -8.29
N ASP A 147 0.48 -19.85 -8.86
CA ASP A 147 1.30 -21.07 -8.68
C ASP A 147 2.80 -20.88 -9.01
N LEU A 148 3.12 -20.00 -9.97
CA LEU A 148 4.50 -19.69 -10.37
C LEU A 148 5.21 -18.69 -9.45
N VAL A 149 4.52 -18.12 -8.46
CA VAL A 149 5.08 -17.15 -7.52
C VAL A 149 5.27 -17.85 -6.17
N PRO A 150 6.52 -18.15 -5.76
CA PRO A 150 6.76 -18.76 -4.46
C PRO A 150 6.46 -17.79 -3.32
N GLU A 151 6.30 -18.31 -2.11
CA GLU A 151 6.13 -17.49 -0.92
C GLU A 151 7.41 -16.70 -0.61
N HIS A 152 7.26 -15.38 -0.48
CA HIS A 152 8.34 -14.48 -0.12
C HIS A 152 8.18 -14.08 1.35
N ARG A 153 9.24 -14.25 2.15
CA ARG A 153 9.27 -13.84 3.55
C ARG A 153 10.43 -12.89 3.82
N VAL A 154 10.17 -11.83 4.58
CA VAL A 154 11.21 -10.93 5.06
C VAL A 154 11.91 -11.60 6.25
N LEU A 155 13.24 -11.62 6.22
CA LEU A 155 14.06 -12.17 7.29
C LEU A 155 14.40 -11.08 8.31
N THR A 156 14.45 -11.46 9.59
CA THR A 156 14.98 -10.57 10.64
C THR A 156 16.50 -10.41 10.51
N GLU A 157 17.09 -9.39 11.13
CA GLU A 157 18.54 -9.19 11.11
C GLU A 157 19.29 -10.39 11.71
N GLU A 158 18.75 -10.99 12.77
CA GLU A 158 19.28 -12.19 13.40
C GLU A 158 19.29 -13.38 12.43
N GLN A 159 18.17 -13.62 11.75
CA GLN A 159 18.03 -14.69 10.75
C GLN A 159 18.95 -14.46 9.54
N LYS A 160 19.07 -13.21 9.09
CA LYS A 160 20.00 -12.81 8.04
C LYS A 160 21.43 -13.14 8.44
N ASN A 161 21.83 -12.77 9.66
CA ASN A 161 23.18 -13.05 10.18
C ASN A 161 23.46 -14.55 10.30
N ASP A 162 22.50 -15.35 10.77
CA ASP A 162 22.63 -16.80 10.84
C ASP A 162 22.85 -17.44 9.46
N ILE A 163 22.10 -17.01 8.43
CA ILE A 163 22.28 -17.48 7.05
C ILE A 163 23.66 -17.12 6.49
N LEU A 164 24.09 -15.87 6.69
CA LEU A 164 25.40 -15.41 6.24
C LEU A 164 26.53 -16.23 6.89
N GLN A 165 26.41 -16.51 8.19
CA GLN A 165 27.37 -17.33 8.94
C GLN A 165 27.34 -18.80 8.49
N LYS A 166 26.15 -19.40 8.36
CA LYS A 166 25.95 -20.80 7.98
C LYS A 166 26.56 -21.11 6.61
N TYR A 167 26.33 -20.24 5.63
CA TYR A 167 26.86 -20.41 4.28
C TYR A 167 28.24 -19.76 4.08
N LYS A 168 28.76 -19.06 5.10
CA LYS A 168 30.04 -18.33 5.07
C LYS A 168 30.15 -17.37 3.87
N VAL A 169 29.05 -16.70 3.57
CA VAL A 169 28.94 -15.74 2.45
C VAL A 169 28.80 -14.31 2.97
N LYS A 170 29.22 -13.35 2.15
CA LYS A 170 28.95 -11.93 2.37
C LYS A 170 27.61 -11.56 1.74
N GLU A 171 26.98 -10.52 2.26
CA GLU A 171 25.72 -9.99 1.73
C GLU A 171 25.79 -9.66 0.23
N SER A 172 26.93 -9.17 -0.25
CA SER A 172 27.15 -8.86 -1.67
C SER A 172 27.11 -10.07 -2.61
N GLN A 173 27.22 -11.29 -2.06
CA GLN A 173 27.21 -12.54 -2.80
C GLN A 173 25.82 -13.18 -2.87
N LEU A 174 24.84 -12.63 -2.14
CA LEU A 174 23.47 -13.11 -2.23
C LEU A 174 22.85 -12.71 -3.58
N PRO A 175 21.97 -13.56 -4.15
CA PRO A 175 21.14 -13.18 -5.27
C PRO A 175 20.36 -11.90 -4.94
N LYS A 176 20.29 -10.97 -5.89
CA LYS A 176 19.63 -9.68 -5.72
C LYS A 176 18.27 -9.70 -6.40
N ILE A 177 17.30 -9.09 -5.74
CA ILE A 177 15.98 -8.76 -6.29
C ILE A 177 15.93 -7.27 -6.63
N LEU A 178 15.15 -6.89 -7.65
CA LEU A 178 14.95 -5.48 -8.00
C LEU A 178 14.04 -4.83 -6.96
N LEU A 179 14.25 -3.54 -6.68
CA LEU A 179 13.39 -2.78 -5.76
C LEU A 179 11.98 -2.55 -6.33
N VAL A 180 11.82 -2.72 -7.64
CA VAL A 180 10.57 -2.47 -8.40
C VAL A 180 9.97 -3.77 -8.97
N ASP A 181 10.41 -4.92 -8.46
CA ASP A 181 9.89 -6.24 -8.86
C ASP A 181 8.50 -6.52 -8.26
#